data_AF-A0A3M7FFT9-F1
#
_entry.id   AF-A0A3M7FFT9-F1
#
_cell.length_a   1.000
_cell.length_b   1.000
_cell.length_c   1.000
_cell.angle_alpha   90.00
_cell.angle_beta   90.00
_cell.angle_gamma   90.00
#
_symmetry.space_group_name_H-M   'P 1'
#
loop_
_entity.id
_entity.type
_entity.pdbx_description
1 polymer ?
#
loop_
_entity_poly.entity_id
_entity_poly.type
_entity_poly.pdbx_seq_one_letter_code
_entity_poly.pdbx_strand_id
1 'polypeptide(L)'
;MFGAFKPSAPLSGGLLWKIPWRMSAPQKLRHRRRLRRVDNVVSVLDNALQRQVPSAPTSAAKAKPSLAPTQSRSHNKASPEELSATAEGQRLLAREQHSGQEERRHGRGPRQGEVLATDAEAEGEAAVMGGQGRVMLGDQARTMGTMKAIERWKVDMPREEEMLSRDKYTMFDRKAKGYRKGVHKLPKWTRLSQRLNPPGF
;
A
#
# COMPACT_ATOMS: atom_id res chain seq x y z
N MET A 1 -25.12 -34.74 -47.44
CA MET A 1 -23.71 -35.13 -47.58
C MET A 1 -22.84 -33.93 -47.21
N PHE A 2 -22.14 -34.00 -46.06
CA PHE A 2 -21.15 -32.99 -45.66
C PHE A 2 -19.81 -33.39 -46.30
N GLY A 3 -19.31 -32.59 -47.25
CA GLY A 3 -18.02 -32.84 -47.91
C GLY A 3 -16.81 -32.69 -46.97
N ALA A 4 -15.64 -33.15 -47.42
CA ALA A 4 -14.38 -33.27 -46.67
C ALA A 4 -13.81 -31.99 -46.03
N PHE A 5 -14.50 -30.84 -46.17
CA PHE A 5 -14.14 -29.57 -45.56
C PHE A 5 -15.32 -29.05 -44.74
N LYS A 6 -15.22 -29.14 -43.41
CA LYS A 6 -16.10 -28.43 -42.49
C LYS A 6 -15.74 -26.94 -42.58
N PRO A 7 -16.61 -26.04 -43.09
CA PRO A 7 -16.32 -24.61 -43.01
C PRO A 7 -16.18 -24.24 -41.53
N SER A 8 -15.04 -23.68 -41.14
CA SER A 8 -14.90 -23.10 -39.81
C SER A 8 -15.87 -21.92 -39.70
N ALA A 9 -16.56 -21.80 -38.57
CA ALA A 9 -17.39 -20.63 -38.31
C ALA A 9 -16.49 -19.39 -38.42
N PRO A 10 -16.87 -18.34 -39.19
CA PRO A 10 -16.11 -17.11 -39.21
C PRO A 10 -16.02 -16.61 -37.77
N LEU A 11 -14.80 -16.44 -37.25
CA LEU A 11 -14.58 -15.81 -35.96
C LEU A 11 -15.21 -14.42 -36.03
N SER A 12 -16.38 -14.24 -35.41
CA SER A 12 -17.11 -12.98 -35.28
C SER A 12 -16.40 -12.01 -34.32
N GLY A 13 -15.09 -11.88 -34.46
CA GLY A 13 -14.20 -10.92 -33.81
C GLY A 13 -13.85 -9.75 -34.73
N GLY A 14 -14.80 -9.29 -35.54
CA GLY A 14 -14.57 -8.26 -36.56
C GLY A 14 -14.27 -6.86 -36.01
N LEU A 15 -14.58 -6.59 -34.73
CA LEU A 15 -14.32 -5.30 -34.11
C LEU A 15 -12.92 -5.26 -33.46
N LEU A 16 -12.00 -4.53 -34.08
CA LEU A 16 -10.63 -4.37 -33.58
C LEU A 16 -10.54 -3.35 -32.45
N TRP A 17 -10.54 -3.83 -31.21
CA TRP A 17 -10.20 -3.01 -30.04
C TRP A 17 -8.68 -2.95 -29.83
N LYS A 18 -8.01 -1.99 -30.47
CA LYS A 18 -6.55 -1.83 -30.42
C LYS A 18 -6.06 -1.31 -29.05
N ILE A 19 -6.04 -2.19 -28.05
CA ILE A 19 -5.57 -1.91 -26.69
C ILE A 19 -4.35 -2.79 -26.38
N PRO A 20 -3.13 -2.24 -26.27
CA PRO A 20 -1.91 -3.03 -26.07
C PRO A 20 -1.96 -3.82 -24.76
N TRP A 21 -1.21 -4.92 -24.68
CA TRP A 21 -1.15 -5.74 -23.46
C TRP A 21 -0.34 -5.08 -22.33
N ARG A 22 0.60 -4.18 -22.69
CA ARG A 22 1.46 -3.43 -21.76
C ARG A 22 1.25 -1.92 -21.87
N MET A 23 1.53 -1.22 -20.77
CA MET A 23 1.57 0.24 -20.74
C MET A 23 2.90 0.77 -21.28
N SER A 24 2.84 1.89 -21.98
CA SER A 24 4.01 2.67 -22.40
C SER A 24 4.68 3.38 -21.21
N ALA A 25 5.96 3.73 -21.34
CA ALA A 25 6.69 4.53 -20.34
C ALA A 25 5.97 5.84 -19.93
N PRO A 26 5.48 6.69 -20.85
CA PRO A 26 4.75 7.90 -20.48
C PRO A 26 3.43 7.61 -19.75
N GLN A 27 2.73 6.52 -20.09
CA GLN A 27 1.55 6.10 -19.33
C GLN A 27 1.90 5.67 -17.90
N LYS A 28 3.01 4.95 -17.72
CA LYS A 28 3.52 4.57 -16.39
C LYS A 28 3.87 5.80 -15.56
N LEU A 29 4.55 6.79 -16.14
CA LEU A 29 4.86 8.06 -15.46
C LEU A 29 3.58 8.79 -15.02
N ARG A 30 2.60 8.95 -15.93
CA ARG A 30 1.33 9.60 -15.58
C ARG A 30 0.57 8.83 -14.51
N HIS A 31 0.65 7.50 -14.51
CA HIS A 31 0.02 6.68 -13.48
C HIS A 31 0.66 6.89 -12.10
N ARG A 32 2.00 6.87 -12.01
CA ARG A 32 2.72 7.18 -10.76
C ARG A 32 2.37 8.57 -10.23
N ARG A 33 2.31 9.57 -11.11
CA ARG A 33 1.87 10.94 -10.73
C ARG A 33 0.44 10.97 -10.18
N ARG A 34 -0.48 10.17 -10.74
CA ARG A 34 -1.86 10.07 -10.22
C ARG A 34 -1.91 9.41 -8.84
N LEU A 35 -1.14 8.34 -8.63
CA LEU A 35 -1.05 7.67 -7.32
C LEU A 35 -0.53 8.66 -6.25
N ARG A 36 0.60 9.34 -6.52
CA ARG A 36 1.15 10.38 -5.63
C ARG A 36 0.18 11.53 -5.40
N ARG A 37 -0.56 11.96 -6.42
CA ARG A 37 -1.55 13.04 -6.27
C ARG A 37 -2.65 12.64 -5.28
N VAL A 38 -3.12 11.40 -5.32
CA VAL A 38 -4.09 10.90 -4.33
C VAL A 38 -3.48 10.87 -2.94
N ASP A 39 -2.22 10.43 -2.82
CA ASP A 39 -1.50 10.41 -1.53
C ASP A 39 -1.38 11.80 -0.92
N ASN A 40 -1.03 12.80 -1.75
CA ASN A 40 -0.94 14.19 -1.33
C ASN A 40 -2.30 14.77 -0.90
N VAL A 41 -3.40 14.38 -1.54
CA VAL A 41 -4.74 14.82 -1.12
C VAL A 41 -5.07 14.28 0.26
N VAL A 42 -4.78 13.00 0.51
CA VAL A 42 -5.03 12.38 1.81
C VAL A 42 -4.16 13.01 2.90
N SER A 43 -2.88 13.29 2.63
CA SER A 43 -2.01 13.94 3.61
C SER A 43 -2.41 15.38 3.92
N VAL A 44 -2.86 16.14 2.92
CA VAL A 44 -3.37 17.50 3.12
C VAL A 44 -4.63 17.49 3.98
N LEU A 45 -5.57 16.59 3.70
CA LEU A 45 -6.81 16.47 4.49
C LEU A 45 -6.52 16.06 5.93
N ASP A 46 -5.63 15.10 6.13
CA ASP A 46 -5.20 14.65 7.45
C ASP A 46 -4.60 15.79 8.28
N ASN A 47 -3.64 16.51 7.72
CA ASN A 47 -3.01 17.66 8.37
C ASN A 47 -4.01 18.79 8.66
N ALA A 48 -4.96 19.04 7.76
CA ALA A 48 -5.96 20.08 7.93
C ALA A 48 -6.93 19.77 9.09
N LEU A 49 -7.38 18.51 9.20
CA LEU A 49 -8.26 18.07 10.27
C LEU A 49 -7.58 18.12 11.63
N GLN A 50 -6.32 17.67 11.72
CA GLN A 50 -5.54 17.73 12.96
C GLN A 50 -5.37 19.18 13.46
N ARG A 51 -5.24 20.15 12.55
CA ARG A 51 -5.18 21.57 12.90
C ARG A 51 -6.52 22.18 13.29
N GLN A 52 -7.62 21.65 12.78
CA GLN A 52 -8.96 22.16 13.06
C GLN A 52 -9.42 21.83 14.48
N VAL A 53 -8.97 20.71 15.02
CA VAL A 53 -9.20 20.40 16.44
C VAL A 53 -8.50 21.48 17.27
N PRO A 54 -9.23 22.25 18.09
CA PRO A 54 -8.64 23.28 18.93
C PRO A 54 -7.80 22.60 20.00
N SER A 55 -6.56 22.27 19.68
CA SER A 55 -5.57 21.89 20.67
C SER A 55 -5.26 23.13 21.50
N ALA A 56 -5.52 23.05 22.80
CA ALA A 56 -5.00 23.94 23.82
C ALA A 56 -3.52 24.30 23.55
N PRO A 57 -3.06 25.51 23.94
CA PRO A 57 -1.77 26.05 23.51
C PRO A 57 -0.62 25.11 23.87
N THR A 58 0.04 24.52 22.87
CA THR A 58 1.29 23.81 23.08
C THR A 58 2.37 24.83 23.39
N SER A 59 2.79 24.81 24.65
CA SER A 59 3.99 25.43 25.18
C SER A 59 5.19 25.22 24.26
N ALA A 60 5.94 26.30 24.07
CA ALA A 60 7.30 26.26 23.59
C ALA A 60 8.13 25.35 24.51
N ALA A 61 8.56 24.19 24.03
CA ALA A 61 9.50 23.32 24.73
C ALA A 61 10.62 22.86 23.78
N LYS A 62 11.53 23.81 23.52
CA LYS A 62 12.99 23.68 23.58
C LYS A 62 13.55 22.25 23.44
N ALA A 63 13.88 21.83 22.22
CA ALA A 63 14.78 20.70 22.01
C ALA A 63 16.24 21.18 22.18
N LYS A 64 16.90 20.80 23.28
CA LYS A 64 18.36 20.85 23.40
C LYS A 64 18.96 19.64 22.68
N PRO A 65 20.11 19.76 22.00
CA PRO A 65 20.79 18.63 21.38
C PRO A 65 21.52 17.82 22.47
N SER A 66 21.05 16.61 22.77
CA SER A 66 21.79 15.69 23.63
C SER A 66 22.79 14.85 22.82
N LEU A 67 23.96 14.73 23.42
CA LEU A 67 25.21 14.16 22.95
C LEU A 67 25.11 12.70 22.46
N ALA A 68 25.98 12.40 21.48
CA ALA A 68 26.65 11.15 21.07
C ALA A 68 26.05 9.77 21.45
N PRO A 69 25.94 8.83 20.49
CA PRO A 69 25.52 7.46 20.78
C PRO A 69 26.68 6.61 21.33
N THR A 70 26.54 6.16 22.57
CA THR A 70 27.32 5.07 23.14
C THR A 70 26.89 3.76 22.47
N GLN A 71 27.77 3.16 21.67
CA GLN A 71 27.48 1.90 20.97
C GLN A 71 27.44 0.73 21.97
N SER A 72 26.25 0.23 22.26
CA SER A 72 26.07 -1.06 22.94
C SER A 72 26.14 -2.19 21.92
N ARG A 73 27.15 -3.04 22.09
CA ARG A 73 27.43 -4.26 21.33
C ARG A 73 26.31 -5.28 21.60
N SER A 74 25.43 -5.53 20.64
CA SER A 74 24.45 -6.62 20.69
C SER A 74 24.46 -7.41 19.37
N HIS A 75 24.07 -8.68 19.49
CA HIS A 75 24.40 -9.80 18.62
C HIS A 75 24.14 -9.62 17.11
N ASN A 76 25.18 -9.88 16.30
CA ASN A 76 25.19 -10.35 14.90
C ASN A 76 23.97 -9.98 14.04
N LYS A 77 23.62 -8.70 13.95
CA LYS A 77 22.79 -8.16 12.86
C LYS A 77 23.52 -6.96 12.28
N ALA A 78 23.75 -7.01 10.97
CA ALA A 78 24.42 -5.93 10.24
C ALA A 78 23.64 -4.63 10.39
N SER A 79 24.35 -3.52 10.62
CA SER A 79 23.73 -2.19 10.69
C SER A 79 23.05 -1.86 9.35
N PRO A 80 21.89 -1.18 9.33
CA PRO A 80 21.23 -0.79 8.08
C PRO A 80 22.13 0.03 7.14
N GLU A 81 23.11 0.75 7.69
CA GLU A 81 24.14 1.45 6.91
C GLU A 81 25.07 0.48 6.16
N GLU A 82 25.48 -0.63 6.79
CA GLU A 82 26.33 -1.67 6.18
C GLU A 82 25.59 -2.47 5.11
N LEU A 83 24.29 -2.74 5.33
CA LEU A 83 23.42 -3.40 4.35
C LEU A 83 23.16 -2.52 3.12
N SER A 84 23.16 -1.20 3.27
CA SER A 84 22.98 -0.27 2.14
C SER A 84 24.17 -0.22 1.18
N ALA A 85 25.37 -0.59 1.65
CA ALA A 85 26.61 -0.54 0.88
C ALA A 85 26.79 -1.72 -0.09
N THR A 86 26.17 -2.87 0.19
CA THR A 86 26.32 -4.10 -0.61
C THR A 86 25.07 -4.36 -1.46
N ALA A 87 25.23 -4.76 -2.72
CA ALA A 87 24.10 -5.03 -3.64
C ALA A 87 23.12 -6.10 -3.10
N GLU A 88 23.61 -7.11 -2.38
CA GLU A 88 22.76 -8.10 -1.71
C GLU A 88 22.06 -7.53 -0.47
N GLY A 89 22.73 -6.68 0.31
CA GLY A 89 22.13 -5.98 1.43
C GLY A 89 21.01 -5.02 0.99
N GLN A 90 21.19 -4.31 -0.12
CA GLN A 90 20.15 -3.49 -0.74
C GLN A 90 18.94 -4.33 -1.19
N ARG A 91 19.16 -5.55 -1.69
CA ARG A 91 18.07 -6.48 -2.05
C ARG A 91 17.31 -6.98 -0.82
N LEU A 92 18.01 -7.26 0.28
CA LEU A 92 17.39 -7.69 1.55
C LEU A 92 16.60 -6.54 2.19
N LEU A 93 17.14 -5.32 2.24
CA LEU A 93 16.42 -4.14 2.71
C LEU A 93 15.16 -3.85 1.87
N ALA A 94 15.25 -3.97 0.54
CA ALA A 94 14.08 -3.83 -0.32
C ALA A 94 13.04 -4.94 -0.08
N ARG A 95 13.47 -6.15 0.30
CA ARG A 95 12.56 -7.26 0.64
C ARG A 95 11.86 -7.00 1.98
N GLU A 96 12.57 -6.48 2.98
CA GLU A 96 12.00 -6.09 4.28
C GLU A 96 11.04 -4.89 4.18
N GLN A 97 11.34 -3.91 3.34
CA GLN A 97 10.43 -2.77 3.07
C GLN A 97 9.04 -3.19 2.56
N HIS A 98 8.94 -4.39 2.00
CA HIS A 98 7.70 -4.90 1.41
C HIS A 98 7.06 -6.06 2.20
N SER A 99 7.66 -6.55 3.30
CA SER A 99 7.15 -7.72 4.05
C SER A 99 5.79 -7.46 4.70
N GLY A 100 5.61 -6.31 5.36
CA GLY A 100 4.34 -5.90 5.96
C GLY A 100 3.21 -5.61 4.94
N GLN A 101 3.52 -5.69 3.64
CA GLN A 101 2.52 -5.50 2.60
C GLN A 101 1.73 -6.76 2.30
N GLU A 102 2.19 -7.95 2.69
CA GLU A 102 1.48 -9.22 2.48
C GLU A 102 0.34 -9.42 3.50
N GLU A 103 0.51 -8.98 4.74
CA GLU A 103 -0.52 -9.01 5.79
C GLU A 103 -1.69 -8.04 5.54
N ARG A 104 -1.42 -6.90 4.90
CA ARG A 104 -2.46 -5.91 4.51
C ARG A 104 -3.37 -6.41 3.38
N ARG A 105 -3.16 -7.64 2.87
CA ARG A 105 -3.83 -8.18 1.66
C ARG A 105 -5.00 -9.08 2.01
N HIS A 106 -6.02 -8.53 2.65
CA HIS A 106 -7.35 -9.13 2.61
C HIS A 106 -8.35 -8.11 2.09
N GLY A 107 -8.80 -8.31 0.84
CA GLY A 107 -9.81 -7.48 0.16
C GLY A 107 -11.21 -7.50 0.80
N ARG A 108 -11.33 -8.02 2.03
CA ARG A 108 -12.44 -7.74 2.92
C ARG A 108 -11.94 -6.75 3.96
N GLY A 109 -11.99 -5.47 3.60
CA GLY A 109 -11.92 -4.40 4.58
C GLY A 109 -12.97 -4.65 5.67
N PRO A 110 -12.68 -4.32 6.92
CA PRO A 110 -13.51 -4.82 8.00
C PRO A 110 -14.94 -4.22 7.96
N ARG A 111 -15.94 -5.03 8.27
CA ARG A 111 -17.34 -4.59 8.42
C ARG A 111 -17.58 -4.17 9.86
N GLN A 112 -18.68 -3.46 10.12
CA GLN A 112 -19.10 -2.89 11.41
C GLN A 112 -18.41 -3.54 12.64
N GLY A 113 -17.57 -2.77 13.34
CA GLY A 113 -16.63 -3.31 14.35
C GLY A 113 -15.15 -3.36 13.90
N GLU A 114 -14.75 -2.57 12.90
CA GLU A 114 -13.36 -2.49 12.40
C GLU A 114 -12.38 -2.11 13.52
N VAL A 115 -11.63 -3.11 13.94
CA VAL A 115 -10.51 -2.97 14.85
C VAL A 115 -9.22 -2.88 14.05
N LEU A 116 -8.38 -1.91 14.36
CA LEU A 116 -6.98 -1.90 13.95
C LEU A 116 -6.17 -2.76 14.92
N ALA A 117 -5.43 -3.71 14.38
CA ALA A 117 -4.34 -4.32 15.14
C ALA A 117 -3.30 -3.23 15.36
N THR A 118 -3.13 -2.78 16.60
CA THR A 118 -1.95 -1.98 16.94
C THR A 118 -0.80 -2.97 17.09
N ASP A 119 0.19 -2.88 16.20
CA ASP A 119 1.48 -3.52 16.43
C ASP A 119 2.10 -2.84 17.65
N ALA A 120 1.85 -3.40 18.84
CA ALA A 120 2.44 -3.00 20.10
C ALA A 120 3.91 -3.46 20.12
N GLU A 121 4.71 -2.89 19.23
CA GLU A 121 6.17 -3.01 19.15
C GLU A 121 6.75 -1.59 19.28
N ALA A 122 6.35 -0.87 20.33
CA ALA A 122 6.96 0.40 20.72
C ALA A 122 6.85 0.59 22.23
N GLU A 123 7.99 0.35 22.89
CA GLU A 123 8.31 0.64 24.30
C GLU A 123 7.58 -0.20 25.35
N GLY A 124 8.39 -0.93 26.10
CA GLY A 124 7.99 -2.02 27.00
C GLY A 124 7.17 -1.58 28.20
N GLU A 125 6.12 -2.33 28.47
CA GLU A 125 5.55 -2.62 29.81
C GLU A 125 4.31 -3.54 29.73
N ALA A 126 3.72 -3.73 28.54
CA ALA A 126 2.46 -4.49 28.37
C ALA A 126 2.61 -5.99 28.03
N ALA A 127 3.79 -6.60 28.22
CA ALA A 127 4.05 -7.98 27.76
C ALA A 127 3.43 -9.10 28.63
N VAL A 128 2.69 -8.77 29.69
CA VAL A 128 2.22 -9.78 30.68
C VAL A 128 0.82 -10.34 30.37
N MET A 129 0.06 -9.77 29.44
CA MET A 129 -1.22 -10.35 29.00
C MET A 129 -1.30 -10.31 27.48
N GLY A 130 -1.13 -11.47 26.83
CA GLY A 130 -1.08 -11.68 25.39
C GLY A 130 -2.39 -11.39 24.64
N GLY A 131 -2.90 -10.15 24.74
CA GLY A 131 -3.99 -9.63 23.94
C GLY A 131 -3.43 -8.60 22.96
N GLN A 132 -3.51 -8.87 21.66
CA GLN A 132 -3.36 -7.85 20.63
C GLN A 132 -4.31 -6.69 20.97
N GLY A 133 -3.76 -5.51 21.27
CA GLY A 133 -4.54 -4.31 21.56
C GLY A 133 -5.44 -4.00 20.37
N ARG A 134 -6.73 -4.25 20.55
CA ARG A 134 -7.74 -4.04 19.52
C ARG A 134 -8.29 -2.63 19.66
N VAL A 135 -7.78 -1.67 18.89
CA VAL A 135 -8.31 -0.29 18.91
C VAL A 135 -9.38 -0.13 17.84
N MET A 136 -10.55 0.38 18.23
CA MET A 136 -11.61 0.70 17.27
C MET A 136 -11.17 1.88 16.40
N LEU A 137 -11.32 1.74 15.08
CA LEU A 137 -10.97 2.80 14.13
C LEU A 137 -11.72 4.13 14.40
N GLY A 138 -12.93 4.05 14.97
CA GLY A 138 -13.68 5.25 15.36
C GLY A 138 -13.07 5.98 16.56
N ASP A 139 -12.46 5.24 17.49
CA ASP A 139 -11.82 5.82 18.66
C ASP A 139 -10.46 6.42 18.29
N GLN A 140 -9.72 5.77 17.39
CA GLN A 140 -8.49 6.35 16.82
C GLN A 140 -8.78 7.68 16.09
N ALA A 141 -9.84 7.73 15.28
CA ALA A 141 -10.23 8.95 14.58
C ALA A 141 -10.51 10.09 15.56
N ARG A 142 -11.16 9.79 16.69
CA ARG A 142 -11.45 10.76 17.73
C ARG A 142 -10.18 11.21 18.47
N THR A 143 -9.29 10.30 18.82
CA THR A 143 -8.03 10.65 19.51
C THR A 143 -7.12 11.49 18.62
N MET A 144 -7.04 11.17 17.34
CA MET A 144 -6.23 11.92 16.37
C MET A 144 -6.91 13.20 15.87
N GLY A 145 -8.20 13.40 16.15
CA GLY A 145 -8.93 14.54 15.61
C GLY A 145 -9.17 14.46 14.10
N THR A 146 -9.23 13.26 13.54
CA THR A 146 -9.36 13.02 12.09
C THR A 146 -10.67 12.29 11.74
N MET A 147 -10.84 11.92 10.47
CA MET A 147 -11.98 11.14 9.99
C MET A 147 -11.62 9.66 9.88
N LYS A 148 -12.55 8.80 10.33
CA LYS A 148 -12.48 7.33 10.21
C LYS A 148 -12.07 6.87 8.79
N ALA A 149 -12.57 7.52 7.75
CA ALA A 149 -12.27 7.17 6.37
C ALA A 149 -10.80 7.39 5.98
N ILE A 150 -10.16 8.43 6.53
CA ILE A 150 -8.75 8.74 6.27
C ILE A 150 -7.84 7.73 6.97
N GLU A 151 -8.16 7.38 8.21
CA GLU A 151 -7.38 6.39 8.96
C GLU A 151 -7.50 5.01 8.32
N ARG A 152 -8.73 4.61 7.95
CA ARG A 152 -8.93 3.39 7.19
C ARG A 152 -8.12 3.40 5.90
N TRP A 153 -8.14 4.51 5.17
CA TRP A 153 -7.38 4.64 3.94
C TRP A 153 -5.88 4.44 4.18
N LYS A 154 -5.32 5.04 5.24
CA LYS A 154 -3.89 4.90 5.57
C LYS A 154 -3.49 3.44 5.88
N VAL A 155 -4.40 2.69 6.49
CA VAL A 155 -4.18 1.28 6.85
C VAL A 155 -4.32 0.37 5.63
N ASP A 156 -5.42 0.54 4.89
CA ASP A 156 -5.77 -0.34 3.77
C ASP A 156 -4.93 -0.02 2.51
N MET A 157 -4.67 1.25 2.21
CA MET A 157 -4.12 1.68 0.91
C MET A 157 -2.64 2.08 1.01
N PRO A 158 -1.71 1.29 0.42
CA PRO A 158 -0.27 1.60 0.43
C PRO A 158 0.05 2.83 -0.43
N ARG A 159 1.07 3.61 -0.05
CA ARG A 159 1.53 4.78 -0.81
C ARG A 159 2.22 4.37 -2.12
N GLU A 160 2.33 5.30 -3.08
CA GLU A 160 3.02 4.99 -4.35
C GLU A 160 4.44 4.49 -4.17
N GLU A 161 5.16 5.00 -3.18
CA GLU A 161 6.55 4.63 -2.88
C GLU A 161 6.66 3.22 -2.32
N GLU A 162 5.72 2.86 -1.45
CA GLU A 162 5.64 1.53 -0.84
C GLU A 162 5.24 0.47 -1.87
N MET A 163 4.36 0.79 -2.84
CA MET A 163 3.86 -0.20 -3.79
C MET A 163 4.97 -0.86 -4.63
N LEU A 164 4.89 -2.17 -4.81
CA LEU A 164 5.75 -2.90 -5.76
C LEU A 164 5.48 -2.44 -7.20
N SER A 165 6.54 -2.37 -8.01
CA SER A 165 6.44 -2.01 -9.44
C SER A 165 5.43 -2.86 -10.23
N ARG A 166 5.28 -4.15 -9.87
CA ARG A 166 4.31 -5.08 -10.43
C ARG A 166 2.88 -4.63 -10.16
N ASP A 167 2.56 -4.27 -8.93
CA ASP A 167 1.20 -3.87 -8.51
C ASP A 167 0.83 -2.45 -8.95
N LYS A 168 1.83 -1.60 -9.24
CA LYS A 168 1.58 -0.30 -9.90
C LYS A 168 1.00 -0.44 -11.30
N TYR A 169 1.41 -1.45 -12.07
CA TYR A 169 1.06 -1.52 -13.49
C TYR A 169 0.16 -2.70 -13.85
N THR A 170 -0.02 -3.63 -12.92
CA THR A 170 -0.82 -4.83 -13.12
C THR A 170 -1.76 -5.06 -11.94
N MET A 171 -2.91 -5.63 -12.26
CA MET A 171 -3.95 -6.00 -11.32
C MET A 171 -4.22 -7.49 -11.43
N PHE A 172 -4.81 -8.07 -10.39
CA PHE A 172 -5.29 -9.43 -10.42
C PHE A 172 -6.46 -9.59 -11.41
N ASP A 173 -6.40 -10.63 -12.24
CA ASP A 173 -7.53 -11.07 -13.07
C ASP A 173 -7.60 -12.59 -13.04
N ARG A 174 -8.66 -13.14 -12.44
CA ARG A 174 -8.89 -14.58 -12.27
C ARG A 174 -8.87 -15.34 -13.60
N LYS A 175 -9.27 -14.70 -14.71
CA LYS A 175 -9.41 -15.35 -16.02
C LYS A 175 -8.16 -15.22 -16.89
N ALA A 176 -7.20 -14.37 -16.51
CA ALA A 176 -5.98 -14.19 -17.27
C ALA A 176 -4.97 -15.30 -16.94
N LYS A 177 -4.25 -15.78 -17.95
CA LYS A 177 -3.12 -16.70 -17.73
C LYS A 177 -2.07 -16.00 -16.87
N GLY A 178 -1.70 -16.62 -15.74
CA GLY A 178 -0.79 -16.01 -14.76
C GLY A 178 -1.45 -14.98 -13.84
N TYR A 179 -2.78 -14.94 -13.77
CA TYR A 179 -3.57 -14.17 -12.81
C TYR A 179 -3.31 -12.66 -12.79
N ARG A 180 -2.80 -12.11 -13.89
CA ARG A 180 -2.42 -10.70 -14.01
C ARG A 180 -2.90 -10.07 -15.30
N LYS A 181 -3.31 -8.81 -15.19
CA LYS A 181 -3.75 -7.96 -16.30
C LYS A 181 -3.21 -6.55 -16.13
N GLY A 182 -2.91 -5.85 -17.22
CA GLY A 182 -2.49 -4.45 -17.14
C GLY A 182 -3.60 -3.55 -16.59
N VAL A 183 -3.27 -2.68 -15.64
CA VAL A 183 -4.24 -1.78 -14.98
C VAL A 183 -4.94 -0.85 -15.97
N HIS A 184 -4.30 -0.51 -17.10
CA HIS A 184 -4.89 0.31 -18.16
C HIS A 184 -6.04 -0.35 -18.92
N LYS A 185 -6.28 -1.64 -18.69
CA LYS A 185 -7.45 -2.37 -19.21
C LYS A 185 -8.64 -2.32 -18.26
N LEU A 186 -8.50 -1.75 -17.06
CA LEU A 186 -9.63 -1.52 -16.14
C LEU A 186 -10.49 -0.35 -16.67
N PRO A 187 -11.83 -0.50 -16.72
CA PRO A 187 -12.71 0.62 -17.06
C PRO A 187 -12.47 1.80 -16.13
N LYS A 188 -12.28 3.00 -16.68
CA LYS A 188 -12.04 4.23 -15.90
C LYS A 188 -10.84 4.15 -14.93
N TRP A 189 -9.81 3.36 -15.25
CA TRP A 189 -8.59 3.18 -14.46
C TRP A 189 -7.85 4.47 -14.08
N THR A 190 -8.07 5.57 -14.79
CA THR A 190 -7.45 6.86 -14.48
C THR A 190 -8.12 7.58 -13.30
N ARG A 191 -9.35 7.18 -12.94
CA ARG A 191 -10.15 7.78 -11.86
C ARG A 191 -10.34 6.83 -10.68
N LEU A 192 -10.30 5.52 -10.92
CA LEU A 192 -10.38 4.49 -9.88
C LEU A 192 -9.02 4.27 -9.21
N SER A 193 -9.01 4.13 -7.89
CA SER A 193 -7.83 3.80 -7.09
C SER A 193 -7.73 2.29 -6.84
N GLN A 194 -7.06 1.56 -7.74
CA GLN A 194 -6.71 0.16 -7.53
C GLN A 194 -5.26 0.08 -7.05
N ARG A 195 -5.04 -0.40 -5.82
CA ARG A 195 -3.69 -0.55 -5.23
C ARG A 195 -3.43 -1.92 -4.64
N LEU A 196 -4.48 -2.61 -4.18
CA LEU A 196 -4.39 -3.93 -3.58
C LEU A 196 -4.69 -5.03 -4.58
N ASN A 197 -3.95 -6.14 -4.48
CA ASN A 197 -4.20 -7.39 -5.17
C ASN A 197 -4.31 -8.53 -4.13
N PRO A 198 -5.05 -9.61 -4.40
CA PRO A 198 -5.11 -10.76 -3.50
C PRO A 198 -3.71 -11.37 -3.25
N PRO A 199 -3.42 -11.84 -2.02
CA PRO A 199 -2.13 -12.41 -1.68
C PRO A 199 -1.90 -13.72 -2.43
N GLY A 200 -0.64 -14.02 -2.77
CA GLY A 200 -0.26 -15.24 -3.49
C GLY A 200 -0.49 -15.22 -5.00
N PHE A 201 -1.02 -14.12 -5.56
CA PHE A 201 -1.23 -13.95 -7.01
C PHE A 201 -0.42 -12.77 -7.55
#